data_AF-A0AAV8W7E5-F1
#
_entry.id   AF-A0AAV8W7E5-F1
#
_cell.length_a   1.000
_cell.length_b   1.000
_cell.length_c   1.000
_cell.angle_alpha   90.00
_cell.angle_beta   90.00
_cell.angle_gamma   90.00
#
_symmetry.space_group_name_H-M   'P 1'
#
loop_
_entity.id
_entity.type
_entity.pdbx_description
1 polymer ?
#
loop_
_entity_poly.entity_id
_entity_poly.type
_entity_poly.pdbx_seq_one_letter_code
_entity_poly.pdbx_strand_id
1 'polypeptide(L)'
;MGIGVLDMTATENTIRFSVHTLDKATKAKVTLENYYSNLIAQHVERKQRLAKLEESLKDDSLFCCEADRRLGSQKGLEDLKLNQFFRGVDWEHIRERPAAIPVEVRSIDDTSNFDDFPDVKLEIPAAPMPQDGEINYKDWVFINYTFKRFEGLTQRGTPTKK
;
A
#
# COMPACT_ATOMS: atom_id res chain seq x y z
N MET A 1 -61.23 59.67 -28.37
CA MET A 1 -60.56 59.58 -27.04
C MET A 1 -60.82 58.17 -26.53
N GLY A 2 -59.91 57.21 -26.46
CA GLY A 2 -58.46 57.23 -26.44
C GLY A 2 -57.99 56.41 -25.23
N ILE A 3 -57.19 55.36 -25.48
CA ILE A 3 -56.23 54.74 -24.54
C ILE A 3 -56.86 53.83 -23.47
N GLY A 4 -56.43 52.59 -23.24
CA GLY A 4 -55.32 51.81 -23.79
C GLY A 4 -55.41 50.38 -23.24
N VAL A 5 -55.28 49.39 -24.12
CA VAL A 5 -55.02 48.01 -23.74
C VAL A 5 -53.57 47.97 -23.29
N LEU A 6 -53.33 47.70 -22.00
CA LEU A 6 -51.99 47.48 -21.48
C LEU A 6 -51.55 46.09 -21.93
N ASP A 7 -50.95 46.02 -23.12
CA ASP A 7 -50.24 44.84 -23.58
C ASP A 7 -48.97 44.70 -22.74
N MET A 8 -48.98 43.77 -21.77
CA MET A 8 -47.78 43.36 -21.06
C MET A 8 -46.98 42.42 -21.97
N THR A 9 -46.33 42.98 -22.99
CA THR A 9 -45.20 42.30 -23.63
C THR A 9 -44.04 42.36 -22.64
N ALA A 10 -43.95 41.36 -21.76
CA ALA A 10 -42.71 41.06 -21.06
C ALA A 10 -41.68 40.71 -22.14
N THR A 11 -40.85 41.69 -22.49
CA THR A 11 -39.64 41.45 -23.28
C THR A 11 -38.71 40.61 -22.41
N GLU A 12 -38.82 39.29 -22.52
CA GLU A 12 -37.78 38.37 -22.09
C GLU A 12 -36.51 38.76 -22.84
N ASN A 13 -35.64 39.49 -22.15
CA ASN A 13 -34.34 39.89 -22.62
C ASN A 13 -33.46 38.63 -22.71
N THR A 14 -33.68 37.83 -23.75
CA THR A 14 -32.93 36.61 -24.01
C THR A 14 -31.52 37.01 -24.42
N ILE A 15 -30.59 36.95 -23.47
CA ILE A 15 -29.16 37.16 -23.73
C ILE A 15 -28.72 36.08 -24.72
N ARG A 16 -28.50 36.48 -25.99
CA ARG A 16 -28.03 35.57 -27.04
C ARG A 16 -26.52 35.39 -26.92
N PHE A 17 -26.09 34.20 -26.50
CA PHE A 17 -24.67 33.85 -26.43
C PHE A 17 -24.12 33.43 -27.80
N SER A 18 -22.82 33.68 -28.03
CA SER A 18 -22.14 33.18 -29.23
C SER A 18 -22.06 31.64 -29.20
N VAL A 19 -22.06 31.00 -30.37
CA VAL A 19 -21.89 29.54 -30.51
C VAL A 19 -20.63 29.06 -29.78
N HIS A 20 -19.51 29.77 -29.95
CA HIS A 20 -18.26 29.44 -29.27
C HIS A 20 -18.35 29.53 -27.73
N THR A 21 -19.12 30.49 -27.20
CA THR A 21 -19.41 30.57 -25.76
C THR A 21 -20.25 29.38 -25.30
N LEU A 22 -21.25 28.98 -26.09
CA LEU A 22 -22.12 27.85 -25.80
C LEU A 22 -21.36 26.51 -25.83
N ASP A 23 -20.46 26.33 -26.81
CA ASP A 23 -19.62 25.13 -26.91
C ASP A 23 -18.69 24.99 -25.72
N LYS A 24 -18.06 26.10 -25.28
CA LYS A 24 -17.21 26.13 -24.09
C LYS A 24 -18.00 25.83 -22.83
N ALA A 25 -19.19 26.42 -22.67
CA ALA A 25 -20.07 26.15 -21.54
C ALA A 25 -20.52 24.67 -21.54
N THR A 26 -20.84 24.12 -22.71
CA THR A 26 -21.25 22.72 -22.86
C THR A 26 -20.10 21.78 -22.51
N LYS A 27 -18.89 22.04 -23.02
CA LYS A 27 -17.70 21.25 -22.69
C LYS A 27 -17.37 21.31 -21.19
N ALA A 28 -17.44 22.50 -20.59
CA ALA A 28 -17.23 22.66 -19.15
C ALA A 28 -18.28 21.88 -18.35
N LYS A 29 -19.56 21.98 -18.72
CA LYS A 29 -20.66 21.23 -18.12
C LYS A 29 -20.42 19.73 -18.20
N VAL A 30 -20.19 19.18 -19.39
CA VAL A 30 -19.95 17.74 -19.59
C VAL A 30 -18.72 17.27 -18.82
N THR A 31 -17.66 18.08 -18.78
CA THR A 31 -16.46 17.75 -17.99
C THR A 31 -16.79 17.63 -16.50
N LEU A 32 -17.55 18.57 -15.95
CA LEU A 32 -17.97 18.54 -14.56
C LEU A 32 -18.91 17.37 -14.27
N GLU A 33 -19.90 17.11 -15.13
CA GLU A 33 -20.83 15.98 -14.99
C GLU A 33 -20.07 14.65 -15.01
N ASN A 34 -19.13 14.48 -15.94
CA ASN A 34 -18.28 13.29 -16.01
C ASN A 34 -17.38 13.15 -14.77
N TYR A 35 -16.79 14.26 -14.32
CA TYR A 35 -15.95 14.27 -13.13
C TYR A 35 -16.72 13.79 -11.89
N TYR A 36 -17.88 14.37 -11.61
CA TYR A 36 -18.68 13.99 -10.45
C TYR A 36 -19.27 12.59 -10.58
N SER A 37 -19.73 12.20 -11.78
CA SER A 37 -20.21 10.83 -12.02
C SER A 37 -19.13 9.79 -11.74
N ASN A 38 -17.90 10.05 -12.20
CA ASN A 38 -16.75 9.19 -11.94
C ASN A 38 -16.39 9.14 -10.46
N LEU A 39 -16.38 10.28 -9.76
CA LEU A 39 -16.12 10.31 -8.32
C LEU A 39 -17.13 9.47 -7.54
N ILE A 40 -18.42 9.63 -7.83
CA ILE A 40 -19.50 8.88 -7.17
C ILE A 40 -19.35 7.38 -7.48
N ALA A 41 -19.16 7.02 -8.74
CA ALA A 41 -18.99 5.63 -9.15
C ALA A 41 -17.79 4.97 -8.44
N GLN A 42 -16.65 5.65 -8.40
CA GLN A 42 -15.47 5.14 -7.69
C GLN A 42 -15.71 5.04 -6.17
N HIS A 43 -16.43 5.98 -5.57
CA HIS A 43 -16.77 5.92 -4.14
C HIS A 43 -17.65 4.71 -3.82
N VAL A 44 -18.68 4.48 -4.63
CA VAL A 44 -19.56 3.30 -4.52
C VAL A 44 -18.75 2.02 -4.68
N GLU A 45 -17.89 1.96 -5.70
CA GLU A 45 -17.04 0.79 -5.95
C GLU A 45 -16.08 0.52 -4.77
N ARG A 46 -15.43 1.56 -4.23
CA ARG A 46 -14.56 1.44 -3.05
C ARG A 46 -15.31 0.90 -1.84
N LYS A 47 -16.52 1.42 -1.56
CA LYS A 47 -17.37 0.90 -0.48
C LYS A 47 -17.77 -0.55 -0.69
N GLN A 48 -18.11 -0.94 -1.91
CA GLN A 48 -18.44 -2.33 -2.24
C GLN A 48 -17.24 -3.28 -2.06
N ARG A 49 -16.04 -2.85 -2.48
CA ARG A 49 -14.81 -3.62 -2.27
C ARG A 49 -14.50 -3.80 -0.78
N LEU A 50 -14.65 -2.72 0.01
CA LEU A 50 -14.49 -2.79 1.47
C LEU A 50 -15.47 -3.78 2.10
N ALA A 51 -16.76 -3.71 1.76
CA ALA A 51 -17.78 -4.60 2.30
C ALA A 51 -17.51 -6.08 1.95
N LYS A 52 -17.05 -6.36 0.73
CA LYS A 52 -16.64 -7.74 0.33
C LYS A 52 -15.42 -8.23 1.10
N LEU A 53 -14.46 -7.35 1.35
CA LEU A 53 -13.25 -7.67 2.11
C LEU A 53 -13.59 -7.95 3.58
N GLU A 54 -14.42 -7.11 4.20
CA GLU A 54 -14.92 -7.33 5.56
C GLU A 54 -15.69 -8.66 5.66
N GLU A 55 -16.59 -8.95 4.72
CA GLU A 55 -17.32 -10.22 4.69
C GLU A 55 -16.38 -11.42 4.55
N SER A 56 -15.36 -11.32 3.69
CA SER A 56 -14.36 -12.39 3.54
C SER A 56 -13.47 -12.57 4.77
N LEU A 57 -13.36 -11.56 5.64
CA LEU A 57 -12.58 -11.60 6.87
C LEU A 57 -13.40 -12.05 8.09
N LYS A 58 -14.73 -12.16 7.98
CA LYS A 58 -15.61 -12.67 9.05
C LYS A 58 -15.48 -14.18 9.28
N ASP A 59 -14.63 -14.87 8.54
CA ASP A 59 -14.32 -16.27 8.82
C ASP A 59 -13.62 -16.37 10.19
N ASP A 60 -14.36 -16.83 11.20
CA ASP A 60 -13.93 -16.97 12.60
C ASP A 60 -12.64 -17.81 12.75
N SER A 61 -12.31 -18.65 11.76
CA SER A 61 -11.08 -19.44 11.77
C SER A 61 -9.81 -18.62 11.51
N LEU A 62 -9.94 -17.44 10.86
CA LEU A 62 -8.82 -16.54 10.56
C LEU A 62 -8.29 -15.86 11.84
N PHE A 63 -9.19 -15.49 12.75
CA PHE A 63 -8.88 -14.76 13.99
C PHE A 63 -9.20 -15.57 15.25
N CYS A 64 -8.85 -16.87 15.23
CA CYS A 64 -9.11 -17.75 16.37
C CYS A 64 -8.03 -17.66 17.46
N CYS A 65 -8.46 -17.40 18.70
CA CYS A 65 -7.60 -17.40 19.88
C CYS A 65 -7.07 -18.81 20.23
N GLU A 66 -7.89 -19.84 20.02
CA GLU A 66 -7.55 -21.24 20.29
C GLU A 66 -6.64 -21.78 19.17
N ALA A 67 -5.47 -22.31 19.54
CA ALA A 67 -4.47 -22.77 18.57
C ALA A 67 -5.01 -23.92 17.68
N ASP A 68 -5.75 -24.86 18.25
CA ASP A 68 -6.27 -26.05 17.57
C ASP A 68 -7.41 -25.76 16.58
N ARG A 69 -7.95 -24.54 16.60
CA ARG A 69 -9.02 -24.07 15.71
C ARG A 69 -8.58 -22.95 14.79
N ARG A 70 -7.35 -22.47 14.95
CA ARG A 70 -6.75 -21.47 14.07
C ARG A 70 -6.56 -22.05 12.68
N LEU A 71 -6.81 -21.24 11.65
CA LEU A 71 -6.54 -21.63 10.27
C LEU A 71 -5.08 -22.11 10.11
N GLY A 72 -4.90 -23.30 9.51
CA GLY A 72 -3.61 -23.94 9.34
C GLY A 72 -3.18 -24.89 10.47
N SER A 73 -3.97 -25.03 11.54
CA SER A 73 -3.69 -26.00 12.61
C SER A 73 -3.84 -27.46 12.18
N GLN A 74 -4.73 -27.77 11.22
CA GLN A 74 -5.04 -29.15 10.83
C GLN A 74 -4.20 -29.63 9.64
N LYS A 75 -4.08 -28.83 8.58
CA LYS A 75 -3.32 -29.19 7.36
C LYS A 75 -2.25 -28.17 6.97
N GLY A 76 -1.86 -27.29 7.89
CA GLY A 76 -0.80 -26.31 7.65
C GLY A 76 -1.17 -25.32 6.54
N LEU A 77 -0.23 -25.12 5.61
CA LEU A 77 -0.36 -24.13 4.54
C LEU A 77 -1.54 -24.41 3.60
N GLU A 78 -1.93 -25.67 3.42
CA GLU A 78 -3.02 -26.03 2.49
C GLU A 78 -4.37 -25.46 2.93
N ASP A 79 -4.63 -25.39 4.24
CA ASP A 79 -5.84 -24.73 4.76
C ASP A 79 -5.86 -23.24 4.43
N LEU A 80 -4.70 -22.57 4.45
CA LEU A 80 -4.58 -21.16 4.08
C LEU A 80 -4.85 -20.94 2.59
N LYS A 81 -4.30 -21.79 1.72
CA LYS A 81 -4.51 -21.67 0.27
C LYS A 81 -5.98 -21.86 -0.14
N LEU A 82 -6.72 -22.69 0.60
CA LEU A 82 -8.12 -22.98 0.34
C LEU A 82 -9.08 -21.92 0.92
N ASN A 83 -8.61 -21.06 1.82
CA ASN A 83 -9.46 -20.04 2.44
C ASN A 83 -9.97 -19.02 1.42
N GLN A 84 -11.23 -18.60 1.56
CA GLN A 84 -11.88 -17.67 0.64
C GLN A 84 -11.14 -16.33 0.51
N PHE A 85 -10.51 -15.85 1.58
CA PHE A 85 -9.75 -14.60 1.58
C PHE A 85 -8.58 -14.63 0.58
N PHE A 86 -7.93 -15.78 0.43
CA PHE A 86 -6.78 -15.94 -0.48
C PHE A 86 -7.19 -16.46 -1.87
N ARG A 87 -8.49 -16.49 -2.19
CA ARG A 87 -8.95 -16.93 -3.51
C ARG A 87 -8.35 -16.06 -4.62
N GLY A 88 -7.72 -16.70 -5.61
CA GLY A 88 -7.09 -16.02 -6.75
C GLY A 88 -5.65 -15.57 -6.50
N VAL A 89 -5.08 -15.87 -5.33
CA VAL A 89 -3.64 -15.78 -5.11
C VAL A 89 -2.96 -16.92 -5.87
N ASP A 90 -2.08 -16.55 -6.81
CA ASP A 90 -1.16 -17.49 -7.44
C ASP A 90 0.04 -17.67 -6.51
N TRP A 91 0.07 -18.78 -5.78
CA TRP A 91 1.10 -19.09 -4.80
C TRP A 91 2.42 -19.54 -5.44
N GLU A 92 2.39 -20.06 -6.66
CA GLU A 92 3.59 -20.51 -7.39
C GLU A 92 4.39 -19.31 -7.90
N HIS A 93 3.69 -18.29 -8.43
CA HIS A 93 4.30 -17.11 -9.04
C HIS A 93 4.16 -15.84 -8.18
N ILE A 94 3.87 -15.98 -6.88
CA ILE A 94 3.63 -14.83 -5.98
C ILE A 94 4.80 -13.82 -5.95
N ARG A 95 6.04 -14.30 -6.14
CA ARG A 95 7.26 -13.47 -6.15
C ARG A 95 7.52 -12.77 -7.48
N GLU A 96 6.85 -13.17 -8.55
CA GLU A 96 7.01 -12.57 -9.89
C GLU A 96 6.09 -11.37 -10.08
N ARG A 97 5.05 -11.28 -9.26
CA ARG A 97 4.13 -10.15 -9.26
C ARG A 97 4.78 -8.94 -8.60
N PRO A 98 4.58 -7.72 -9.13
CA PRO A 98 5.04 -6.51 -8.46
C PRO A 98 4.39 -6.38 -7.08
N ALA A 99 5.15 -5.91 -6.10
CA ALA A 99 4.62 -5.61 -4.77
C ALA A 99 3.50 -4.57 -4.89
N ALA A 100 2.42 -4.76 -4.12
CA ALA A 100 1.28 -3.84 -4.15
C ALA A 100 1.67 -2.40 -3.74
N ILE A 101 2.67 -2.28 -2.85
CA ILE A 101 3.25 -1.02 -2.42
C ILE A 101 4.76 -1.12 -2.69
N PRO A 102 5.28 -0.46 -3.74
CA PRO A 102 6.71 -0.38 -3.96
C PRO A 102 7.36 0.57 -2.95
N VAL A 103 8.56 0.23 -2.48
CA VAL A 103 9.38 1.11 -1.64
C VAL A 103 10.29 1.93 -2.54
N GLU A 104 10.32 3.25 -2.32
CA GLU A 104 11.26 4.14 -3.00
C GLU A 104 12.59 4.16 -2.24
N VAL A 105 13.69 3.92 -2.96
CA VAL A 105 15.05 3.94 -2.41
C VAL A 105 15.88 4.93 -3.22
N ARG A 106 16.40 5.96 -2.54
CA ARG A 106 17.11 7.08 -3.17
C ARG A 106 18.60 6.79 -3.38
N SER A 107 19.21 6.04 -2.47
CA SER A 107 20.63 5.68 -2.48
C SER A 107 20.90 4.41 -1.67
N ILE A 108 22.13 3.88 -1.73
CA ILE A 108 22.52 2.66 -1.00
C ILE A 108 22.53 2.84 0.52
N ASP A 109 22.68 4.08 0.97
CA ASP A 109 22.70 4.54 2.36
C ASP A 109 21.41 5.28 2.75
N ASP A 110 20.35 5.17 1.95
CA ASP A 110 19.07 5.80 2.22
C ASP A 110 18.40 5.22 3.48
N THR A 111 18.29 6.03 4.53
CA THR A 111 17.61 5.68 5.78
C THR A 111 16.21 6.26 5.90
N SER A 112 15.65 6.88 4.85
CA SER A 112 14.36 7.59 4.91
C SER A 112 13.13 6.70 5.15
N ASN A 113 13.28 5.38 4.98
CA ASN A 113 12.25 4.38 5.28
C ASN A 113 12.33 3.86 6.74
N PHE A 114 13.17 4.46 7.58
CA PHE A 114 13.31 4.17 9.00
C PHE A 114 12.89 5.38 9.84
N ASP A 115 12.48 5.14 11.09
CA ASP A 115 12.18 6.21 12.04
C ASP A 115 13.46 6.90 12.53
N ASP A 116 13.38 8.21 12.77
CA ASP A 116 14.42 8.94 13.46
C ASP A 116 14.35 8.65 14.96
N PHE A 117 15.31 7.87 15.46
CA PHE A 117 15.46 7.63 16.89
C PHE A 117 16.39 8.70 17.49
N PRO A 118 16.09 9.21 18.70
CA PRO A 118 17.02 10.10 19.39
C PRO A 118 18.32 9.36 19.68
N ASP A 119 19.43 10.09 19.66
CA ASP A 119 20.73 9.55 20.04
C ASP A 119 20.68 9.10 21.50
N VAL A 120 20.49 7.79 21.71
CA VAL A 120 20.66 7.18 23.03
C VAL A 120 22.15 7.06 23.26
N LYS A 121 22.64 7.69 24.33
CA LYS A 121 24.00 7.45 24.80
C LYS A 121 24.07 6.01 25.30
N LEU A 122 24.49 5.11 24.43
CA LEU A 122 24.79 3.74 24.78
C LEU A 122 25.99 3.77 25.74
N GLU A 123 25.72 3.72 27.03
CA GLU A 123 26.73 3.46 28.06
C GLU A 123 27.14 1.98 28.01
N ILE A 124 27.58 1.53 26.84
CA ILE A 124 28.22 0.23 26.70
C ILE A 124 29.55 0.37 27.43
N PRO A 125 29.76 -0.37 28.54
CA PRO A 125 31.05 -0.34 29.21
C PRO A 125 32.09 -0.75 28.18
N ALA A 126 33.18 0.03 28.08
CA ALA A 126 34.30 -0.36 27.24
C ALA A 126 34.70 -1.80 27.60
N ALA A 127 34.99 -2.62 26.57
CA ALA A 127 35.42 -3.98 26.80
C ALA A 127 36.57 -3.97 27.83
N PRO A 128 36.50 -4.78 28.91
CA PRO A 128 37.57 -4.82 29.89
C PRO A 128 38.88 -5.14 29.18
N MET A 129 39.95 -4.41 29.52
CA MET A 129 41.27 -4.66 28.93
C MET A 129 41.66 -6.11 29.16
N PRO A 130 42.25 -6.80 28.18
CA PRO A 130 42.68 -8.17 28.35
C PRO A 130 43.65 -8.26 29.54
N GLN A 131 43.25 -8.96 30.60
CA GLN A 131 44.16 -9.37 31.65
C GLN A 131 44.91 -10.61 31.13
N ASP A 132 46.24 -10.53 31.17
CA ASP A 132 47.13 -11.57 30.66
C ASP A 132 46.86 -12.89 31.40
N GLY A 133 46.42 -13.93 30.67
CA GLY A 133 46.39 -15.31 31.16
C GLY A 133 45.04 -15.93 31.58
N GLU A 134 43.90 -15.23 31.53
CA GLU A 134 42.59 -15.87 31.77
C GLU A 134 41.99 -16.45 30.47
N ILE A 135 41.74 -17.76 30.43
CA ILE A 135 40.87 -18.36 29.41
C ILE A 135 39.48 -17.80 29.62
N ASN A 136 39.13 -16.82 28.81
CA ASN A 136 37.94 -16.01 28.96
C ASN A 136 36.70 -16.86 28.66
N TYR A 137 35.90 -17.18 29.69
CA TYR A 137 34.61 -17.85 29.55
C TYR A 137 33.68 -17.12 28.55
N LYS A 138 33.93 -15.82 28.32
CA LYS A 138 33.26 -15.01 27.31
C LYS A 138 33.51 -15.49 25.88
N ASP A 139 34.66 -16.09 25.57
CA ASP A 139 34.92 -16.55 24.20
C ASP A 139 34.14 -17.83 23.87
N TRP A 140 33.79 -18.62 24.88
CA TRP A 140 32.96 -19.82 24.74
C TRP A 140 31.51 -19.48 24.42
N VAL A 141 30.97 -18.37 24.93
CA VAL A 141 29.58 -17.98 24.62
C VAL A 141 29.41 -17.48 23.18
N PHE A 142 30.51 -17.19 22.48
CA PHE A 142 30.51 -16.77 21.07
C PHE A 142 31.06 -17.84 20.12
N ILE A 143 31.31 -19.07 20.60
CA ILE A 143 31.72 -20.16 19.73
C ILE A 143 30.66 -20.40 18.63
N ASN A 144 31.09 -20.53 17.38
CA ASN A 144 30.24 -20.65 16.19
C ASN A 144 29.35 -19.42 15.86
N TYR A 145 29.58 -18.27 16.50
CA TYR A 145 28.85 -17.03 16.17
C TYR A 145 29.25 -16.47 14.81
N THR A 146 30.54 -16.60 14.43
CA THR A 146 31.05 -16.09 13.16
C THR A 146 30.40 -16.81 11.97
N PHE A 147 29.57 -16.07 11.24
CA PHE A 147 28.96 -16.53 10.00
C PHE A 147 29.59 -15.85 8.79
N LYS A 148 29.97 -16.64 7.79
CA LYS A 148 30.35 -16.17 6.45
C LYS A 148 29.39 -16.76 5.43
N ARG A 149 28.60 -15.90 4.76
CA ARG A 149 27.70 -16.33 3.68
C ARG A 149 28.50 -16.96 2.55
N PHE A 150 28.03 -18.06 1.99
CA PHE A 150 28.59 -18.66 0.78
C PHE A 150 28.27 -17.79 -0.44
N GLU A 151 29.29 -17.25 -1.10
CA GLU A 151 29.14 -16.27 -2.19
C GLU A 151 28.48 -16.83 -3.47
N GLY A 152 28.46 -18.15 -3.63
CA GLY A 152 27.95 -18.81 -4.83
C GLY A 152 26.42 -18.87 -4.98
N LEU A 153 25.63 -18.47 -3.97
CA LEU A 153 24.16 -18.58 -4.03
C LEU A 153 23.41 -17.26 -4.28
N THR A 154 24.05 -16.09 -4.13
CA THR A 154 23.33 -14.79 -4.13
C THR A 154 23.75 -13.80 -5.23
N GLN A 155 24.74 -14.08 -6.07
CA GLN A 155 25.07 -13.21 -7.21
C GLN A 155 24.26 -13.60 -8.45
N ARG A 156 23.04 -13.10 -8.59
CA ARG A 156 22.42 -12.86 -9.90
C ARG A 156 22.66 -11.41 -10.30
N GLY A 157 23.89 -11.11 -10.69
CA GLY A 157 24.27 -9.87 -11.33
C GLY A 157 25.37 -10.18 -12.32
N THR A 158 25.07 -10.11 -13.61
CA THR A 158 26.11 -10.23 -14.64
C THR A 158 27.12 -9.10 -14.42
N PRO A 159 28.41 -9.39 -14.23
CA PRO A 159 29.41 -8.34 -14.15
C PRO A 159 29.52 -7.68 -15.52
N THR A 160 28.99 -6.46 -15.65
CA THR A 160 29.29 -5.59 -16.78
C THR A 160 30.76 -5.22 -16.71
N LYS A 161 31.58 -5.82 -17.58
CA LYS A 161 32.97 -5.38 -17.80
C LYS A 161 32.92 -3.97 -18.38
N LYS A 162 33.64 -3.04 -17.73
CA LYS A 162 34.07 -1.77 -18.32
C LYS A 162 35.27 -2.02 -19.24
#